data_AF-A0A7C3DQ46-F1
#
_entry.id   AF-A0A7C3DQ46-F1
#
_cell.length_a   1.000
_cell.length_b   1.000
_cell.length_c   1.000
_cell.angle_alpha   90.00
_cell.angle_beta   90.00
_cell.angle_gamma   90.00
#
_symmetry.space_group_name_H-M   'P 1'
#
loop_
_entity.id
_entity.type
_entity.pdbx_description
1 polymer ?
#
loop_
_entity_poly.entity_id
_entity_poly.type
_entity_poly.pdbx_seq_one_letter_code
_entity_poly.pdbx_strand_id
1 'polypeptide(L)'
;MGYIKFDKTQLINLEYSLEKEIIRSNRAGTYAFTSLIGANTRRYHGLLACPVEILHGTHLLLSSLDETIIQHGSSFNLALHKYPGGVYEPRGHKYIRDFDTEPNISLIYRVGGVVLKKEMVLITGKEQILIRYTLIEAHSPTTLQFRPFLAFRDINTLCKSNTDINSDCIKIKNGIKIKLYDAYPYLHMQFSKEADFHHSPNWFYNIEYIRDQRRGYDYQEDLFVPGYFELPIKKGETIVFSASTAETNPAALKKQVDTELKERIQRGNLENCLKNSAQQFIVTLHGKKRIKAGLPWYETLARDTFIALPGLTLPGKDYDSFHEICEHMISDMKGGLFTDSLYGQKSCSSADAPFWFIWALQKYGEITCQYADLWKKYGRTIQLIFSEYEKGIPELNIAIHENGLIWQGNKQSCFTWMNAVVDGNPVTPRYGYAVEINALWYNALKFSLDLARIAEDHTFINKWGHLPEIISTSFANTFIHEKHGYLVDCVNDEGKCHHLRPNQIFAASLFYSPVDDENIRKKIVDRVERELLTCKGLRSLTPNDDAYKGTYFGDPKTRDSAMHQGS
;
A
#
# COMPACT_ATOMS: atom_id res chain seq x y z
N MET A 1 22.27 -5.77 14.32
CA MET A 1 21.13 -5.96 15.25
C MET A 1 19.95 -5.19 14.70
N GLY A 2 18.76 -5.80 14.63
CA GLY A 2 17.55 -5.09 14.20
C GLY A 2 17.14 -4.00 15.20
N TYR A 3 16.53 -2.93 14.68
CA TYR A 3 16.01 -1.80 15.48
C TYR A 3 14.82 -2.17 16.36
N ILE A 4 14.06 -3.17 15.95
CA ILE A 4 12.85 -3.60 16.64
C ILE A 4 13.15 -4.96 17.23
N LYS A 5 13.04 -5.06 18.56
CA LYS A 5 13.13 -6.31 19.30
C LYS A 5 11.85 -6.50 20.08
N PHE A 6 11.39 -7.74 20.12
CA PHE A 6 10.27 -8.14 20.95
C PHE A 6 10.78 -9.16 21.95
N ASP A 7 10.49 -8.96 23.22
CA ASP A 7 10.77 -9.99 24.21
C ASP A 7 9.69 -11.08 24.18
N LYS A 8 9.98 -12.19 24.86
CA LYS A 8 9.04 -13.32 24.92
C LYS A 8 7.68 -12.93 25.53
N THR A 9 7.67 -12.07 26.54
CA THR A 9 6.42 -11.68 27.22
C THR A 9 5.50 -10.89 26.30
N GLN A 10 6.07 -10.04 25.44
CA GLN A 10 5.35 -9.33 24.39
C GLN A 10 4.83 -10.29 23.31
N LEU A 11 5.64 -11.26 22.88
CA LEU A 11 5.24 -12.21 21.83
C LEU A 11 4.06 -13.09 22.26
N ILE A 12 4.07 -13.60 23.50
CA ILE A 12 3.00 -14.49 23.98
C ILE A 12 1.75 -13.73 24.46
N ASN A 13 1.82 -12.42 24.65
CA ASN A 13 0.68 -11.59 25.02
C ASN A 13 -0.15 -11.26 23.77
N LEU A 14 -1.30 -11.93 23.61
CA LEU A 14 -2.19 -11.75 22.45
C LEU A 14 -2.72 -10.33 22.30
N GLU A 15 -2.93 -9.59 23.39
CA GLU A 15 -3.38 -8.19 23.32
C GLU A 15 -2.34 -7.29 22.64
N TYR A 16 -1.06 -7.57 22.90
CA TYR A 16 0.04 -6.83 22.29
C TYR A 16 0.37 -7.34 20.88
N SER A 17 0.56 -8.66 20.73
CA SER A 17 1.13 -9.24 19.51
C SER A 17 0.16 -9.24 18.32
N LEU A 18 -1.15 -9.32 18.55
CA LEU A 18 -2.17 -9.25 17.49
C LEU A 18 -2.32 -7.84 16.89
N GLU A 19 -1.89 -6.80 17.60
CA GLU A 19 -1.90 -5.42 17.11
C GLU A 19 -0.67 -5.05 16.28
N LYS A 20 0.36 -5.92 16.28
CA LYS A 20 1.60 -5.73 15.53
C LYS A 20 1.57 -6.62 14.29
N GLU A 21 1.57 -5.99 13.13
CA GLU A 21 1.43 -6.66 11.85
C GLU A 21 2.71 -6.55 11.03
N ILE A 22 2.98 -7.54 10.18
CA ILE A 22 4.13 -7.58 9.29
C ILE A 22 3.65 -7.86 7.88
N ILE A 23 3.90 -6.93 6.98
CA ILE A 23 3.67 -7.09 5.55
C ILE A 23 4.99 -7.19 4.79
N ARG A 24 5.00 -8.02 3.75
CA ARG A 24 6.06 -8.11 2.74
C ARG A 24 5.40 -8.19 1.38
N SER A 25 5.83 -7.35 0.44
CA SER A 25 5.49 -7.47 -0.98
C SER A 25 6.72 -7.84 -1.82
N ASN A 26 6.53 -8.22 -3.08
CA ASN A 26 7.59 -8.77 -3.93
C ASN A 26 7.71 -8.15 -5.34
N ARG A 27 7.24 -6.92 -5.53
CA ARG A 27 7.23 -6.21 -6.83
C ARG A 27 6.40 -6.86 -7.95
N ALA A 28 5.81 -8.04 -7.74
CA ALA A 28 4.86 -8.70 -8.65
C ALA A 28 3.40 -8.50 -8.19
N GLY A 29 3.15 -7.50 -7.33
CA GLY A 29 1.84 -7.30 -6.69
C GLY A 29 1.45 -8.37 -5.65
N THR A 30 2.29 -9.38 -5.42
CA THR A 30 2.05 -10.38 -4.37
C THR A 30 2.49 -9.84 -3.01
N TYR A 31 1.78 -10.24 -1.96
CA TYR A 31 2.19 -10.00 -0.59
C TYR A 31 1.94 -11.20 0.33
N ALA A 32 2.70 -11.22 1.42
CA ALA A 32 2.44 -12.01 2.63
C ALA A 32 2.23 -11.04 3.79
N PHE A 33 1.18 -11.25 4.57
CA PHE A 33 0.75 -10.27 5.57
C PHE A 33 0.08 -10.94 6.76
N THR A 34 0.59 -10.75 7.98
CA THR A 34 0.01 -11.38 9.18
C THR A 34 0.44 -10.66 10.46
N SER A 35 0.02 -11.12 11.64
CA SER A 35 0.52 -10.63 12.94
C SER A 35 1.92 -11.18 13.26
N LEU A 36 2.58 -10.64 14.29
CA LEU A 36 3.90 -11.11 14.75
C LEU A 36 3.96 -12.63 15.00
N ILE A 37 2.85 -13.20 15.45
CA ILE A 37 2.73 -14.61 15.86
C ILE A 37 1.98 -15.48 14.85
N GLY A 38 1.71 -14.96 13.64
CA GLY A 38 1.10 -15.71 12.56
C GLY A 38 -0.40 -15.95 12.70
N ALA A 39 -1.09 -15.25 13.61
CA ALA A 39 -2.55 -15.26 13.70
C ALA A 39 -3.15 -14.16 12.83
N ASN A 40 -4.07 -14.53 11.95
CA ASN A 40 -4.75 -13.61 11.06
C ASN A 40 -5.83 -12.84 11.83
N THR A 41 -5.84 -11.50 11.74
CA THR A 41 -6.77 -10.64 12.51
C THR A 41 -7.70 -9.78 11.65
N ARG A 42 -7.51 -9.80 10.33
CA ARG A 42 -8.33 -9.12 9.31
C ARG A 42 -8.30 -9.92 8.01
N ARG A 43 -9.31 -9.75 7.15
CA ARG A 43 -9.43 -10.42 5.84
C ARG A 43 -8.21 -10.30 4.93
N TYR A 44 -7.43 -9.24 5.11
CA TYR A 44 -6.23 -9.00 4.33
C TYR A 44 -5.02 -9.82 4.78
N HIS A 45 -5.10 -10.53 5.91
CA HIS A 45 -4.00 -11.36 6.38
C HIS A 45 -3.98 -12.71 5.64
N GLY A 46 -2.78 -13.16 5.29
CA GLY A 46 -2.48 -14.50 4.87
C GLY A 46 -1.07 -14.64 4.29
N LEU A 47 -0.72 -15.86 3.87
CA LEU A 47 0.64 -16.21 3.43
C LEU A 47 0.91 -15.91 1.95
N LEU A 48 -0.11 -16.01 1.10
CA LEU A 48 0.05 -15.77 -0.34
C LEU A 48 -1.20 -15.08 -0.91
N ALA A 49 -1.14 -13.75 -0.98
CA ALA A 49 -2.08 -12.95 -1.75
C ALA A 49 -1.40 -12.45 -3.02
N CYS A 50 -1.98 -12.70 -4.20
CA CYS A 50 -1.40 -12.37 -5.49
C CYS A 50 -2.43 -11.83 -6.48
N PRO A 51 -2.01 -11.10 -7.53
CA PRO A 51 -2.89 -10.77 -8.63
C PRO A 51 -3.43 -12.04 -9.29
N VAL A 52 -4.70 -12.04 -9.70
CA VAL A 52 -5.29 -13.11 -10.51
C VAL A 52 -5.87 -12.49 -11.77
N GLU A 53 -5.24 -12.75 -12.91
CA GLU A 53 -5.54 -12.04 -14.16
C GLU A 53 -7.01 -12.16 -14.59
N ILE A 54 -7.56 -13.38 -14.53
CA ILE A 54 -8.94 -13.67 -14.95
C ILE A 54 -9.98 -12.96 -14.06
N LEU A 55 -9.70 -12.85 -12.76
CA LEU A 55 -10.63 -12.28 -11.78
C LEU A 55 -10.40 -10.79 -11.53
N HIS A 56 -9.23 -10.29 -11.93
CA HIS A 56 -8.72 -8.95 -11.67
C HIS A 56 -8.50 -8.65 -10.19
N GLY A 57 -7.55 -7.75 -9.89
CA GLY A 57 -7.24 -7.42 -8.50
C GLY A 57 -6.44 -8.50 -7.77
N THR A 58 -6.38 -8.38 -6.45
CA THR A 58 -5.54 -9.23 -5.60
C THR A 58 -6.39 -10.24 -4.85
N HIS A 59 -6.01 -11.52 -4.90
CA HIS A 59 -6.73 -12.61 -4.26
C HIS A 59 -5.85 -13.35 -3.26
N LEU A 60 -6.43 -13.78 -2.14
CA LEU A 60 -5.76 -14.61 -1.15
C LEU A 60 -5.94 -16.08 -1.52
N LEU A 61 -4.84 -16.80 -1.80
CA LEU A 61 -4.86 -18.22 -2.12
C LEU A 61 -4.59 -19.09 -0.88
N LEU A 62 -3.55 -18.74 -0.12
CA LEU A 62 -3.14 -19.46 1.09
C LEU A 62 -3.26 -18.54 2.31
N SER A 63 -4.19 -18.86 3.22
CA SER A 63 -4.44 -18.08 4.44
C SER A 63 -3.38 -18.37 5.51
N SER A 64 -3.19 -19.64 5.86
CA SER A 64 -2.16 -20.07 6.80
C SER A 64 -1.61 -21.45 6.41
N LEU A 65 -0.50 -21.82 7.06
CA LEU A 65 0.06 -23.15 7.02
C LEU A 65 0.24 -23.57 8.48
N ASP A 66 -0.57 -24.51 8.92
CA ASP A 66 -0.59 -24.94 10.31
C ASP A 66 0.42 -26.07 10.50
N GLU A 67 1.47 -25.80 11.26
CA GLU A 67 2.52 -26.77 11.56
C GLU A 67 2.26 -27.54 12.85
N THR A 68 2.58 -28.82 12.85
CA THR A 68 2.54 -29.69 14.03
C THR A 68 3.87 -30.42 14.17
N ILE A 69 4.45 -30.38 15.36
CA ILE A 69 5.61 -31.21 15.73
C ILE A 69 5.10 -32.48 16.39
N ILE A 70 5.56 -33.64 15.91
CA ILE A 70 5.19 -34.95 16.46
C ILE A 70 6.43 -35.65 16.99
N GLN A 71 6.40 -36.04 18.28
CA GLN A 71 7.41 -36.86 18.94
C GLN A 71 6.71 -37.87 19.87
N HIS A 72 7.14 -39.13 19.86
CA HIS A 72 6.57 -40.20 20.71
C HIS A 72 5.04 -40.31 20.65
N GLY A 73 4.46 -40.08 19.46
CA GLY A 73 3.01 -40.07 19.25
C GLY A 73 2.27 -38.83 19.78
N SER A 74 2.96 -37.91 20.47
CA SER A 74 2.38 -36.65 20.95
C SER A 74 2.49 -35.56 19.90
N SER A 75 1.41 -34.79 19.71
CA SER A 75 1.31 -33.71 18.73
C SER A 75 1.34 -32.34 19.40
N PHE A 76 2.16 -31.42 18.86
CA PHE A 76 2.28 -30.05 19.33
C PHE A 76 2.01 -29.07 18.19
N ASN A 77 0.83 -28.44 18.22
CA ASN A 77 0.37 -27.52 17.18
C ASN A 77 0.98 -26.12 17.38
N LEU A 78 1.60 -25.57 16.33
CA LEU A 78 2.27 -24.26 16.36
C LEU A 78 1.39 -23.11 15.85
N ALA A 79 0.27 -23.42 15.21
CA ALA A 79 -0.69 -22.45 14.70
C ALA A 79 -1.46 -21.70 15.80
N LEU A 80 -2.13 -20.63 15.39
CA LEU A 80 -3.03 -19.85 16.23
C LEU A 80 -4.16 -19.26 15.39
N HIS A 81 -5.39 -19.71 15.68
CA HIS A 81 -6.61 -19.16 15.11
C HIS A 81 -7.54 -18.67 16.21
N LYS A 82 -8.35 -17.66 15.90
CA LYS A 82 -9.43 -17.20 16.78
C LYS A 82 -10.76 -17.77 16.27
N TYR A 83 -11.60 -18.21 17.18
CA TYR A 83 -12.95 -18.71 16.94
C TYR A 83 -13.97 -17.97 17.83
N PRO A 84 -15.29 -18.18 17.60
CA PRO A 84 -16.34 -17.56 18.40
C PRO A 84 -16.23 -17.88 19.88
N GLY A 85 -16.77 -17.00 20.71
CA GLY A 85 -16.67 -17.11 22.17
C GLY A 85 -15.30 -16.75 22.73
N GLY A 86 -14.44 -16.08 21.95
CA GLY A 86 -13.11 -15.65 22.41
C GLY A 86 -12.09 -16.80 22.49
N VAL A 87 -12.38 -17.93 21.82
CA VAL A 87 -11.53 -19.11 21.84
C VAL A 87 -10.36 -18.93 20.89
N TYR A 88 -9.15 -19.23 21.38
CA TYR A 88 -7.96 -19.35 20.56
C TYR A 88 -7.50 -20.81 20.56
N GLU A 89 -7.49 -21.42 19.38
CA GLU A 89 -7.09 -22.81 19.17
C GLU A 89 -6.53 -22.99 17.74
N PRO A 90 -5.40 -23.68 17.54
CA PRO A 90 -4.44 -24.09 18.56
C PRO A 90 -3.78 -22.90 19.27
N ARG A 91 -3.04 -23.18 20.35
CA ARG A 91 -2.38 -22.14 21.18
C ARG A 91 -0.87 -22.08 20.97
N GLY A 92 -0.44 -22.23 19.71
CA GLY A 92 0.97 -22.39 19.36
C GLY A 92 1.85 -21.19 19.66
N HIS A 93 1.27 -19.98 19.77
CA HIS A 93 1.97 -18.78 20.21
C HIS A 93 2.71 -18.96 21.54
N LYS A 94 2.23 -19.83 22.44
CA LYS A 94 2.87 -20.12 23.73
C LYS A 94 4.26 -20.76 23.58
N TYR A 95 4.54 -21.37 22.44
CA TYR A 95 5.82 -22.01 22.14
C TYR A 95 6.83 -21.05 21.52
N ILE A 96 6.43 -19.84 21.12
CA ILE A 96 7.33 -18.83 20.55
C ILE A 96 8.31 -18.37 21.63
N ARG A 97 9.59 -18.36 21.27
CA ARG A 97 10.69 -17.92 22.13
C ARG A 97 11.32 -16.65 21.63
N ASP A 98 11.44 -16.53 20.31
CA ASP A 98 12.14 -15.43 19.69
C ASP A 98 11.50 -15.09 18.34
N PHE A 99 11.67 -13.84 17.95
CA PHE A 99 11.20 -13.29 16.69
C PHE A 99 12.22 -12.27 16.18
N ASP A 100 12.65 -12.44 14.93
CA ASP A 100 13.55 -11.51 14.25
C ASP A 100 12.96 -11.12 12.90
N THR A 101 13.24 -9.89 12.44
CA THR A 101 12.88 -9.42 11.10
C THR A 101 14.08 -9.29 10.17
N GLU A 102 15.29 -9.50 10.67
CA GLU A 102 16.56 -9.22 9.98
C GLU A 102 17.37 -10.48 9.67
N PRO A 103 17.84 -10.64 8.41
CA PRO A 103 17.40 -9.95 7.18
C PRO A 103 15.98 -10.39 6.74
N ASN A 104 15.38 -11.32 7.48
CA ASN A 104 14.09 -11.90 7.17
C ASN A 104 13.28 -12.21 8.43
N ILE A 105 11.96 -12.31 8.26
CA ILE A 105 11.06 -12.76 9.31
C ILE A 105 11.43 -14.18 9.72
N SER A 106 11.78 -14.34 10.99
CA SER A 106 12.06 -15.63 11.59
C SER A 106 11.42 -15.76 12.95
N LEU A 107 10.94 -16.96 13.25
CA LEU A 107 10.33 -17.35 14.52
C LEU A 107 11.08 -18.56 15.06
N ILE A 108 11.38 -18.55 16.36
CA ILE A 108 11.93 -19.72 17.06
C ILE A 108 10.87 -20.27 17.98
N TYR A 109 10.50 -21.52 17.77
CA TYR A 109 9.59 -22.27 18.63
C TYR A 109 10.39 -23.21 19.53
N ARG A 110 9.98 -23.34 20.79
CA ARG A 110 10.51 -24.35 21.70
C ARG A 110 9.39 -25.16 22.34
N VAL A 111 9.38 -26.46 22.06
CA VAL A 111 8.42 -27.41 22.59
C VAL A 111 9.16 -28.61 23.19
N GLY A 112 9.10 -28.78 24.50
CA GLY A 112 9.90 -29.80 25.19
C GLY A 112 11.40 -29.65 24.86
N GLY A 113 11.98 -30.73 24.32
CA GLY A 113 13.36 -30.78 23.83
C GLY A 113 13.56 -30.41 22.36
N VAL A 114 12.52 -29.89 21.68
CA VAL A 114 12.58 -29.44 20.29
C VAL A 114 12.75 -27.93 20.21
N VAL A 115 13.71 -27.48 19.41
CA VAL A 115 13.86 -26.08 18.99
C VAL A 115 13.77 -26.01 17.48
N LEU A 116 12.73 -25.38 16.96
CA LEU A 116 12.46 -25.27 15.52
C LEU A 116 12.48 -23.80 15.10
N LYS A 117 13.31 -23.48 14.09
CA LYS A 117 13.30 -22.17 13.44
C LYS A 117 12.41 -22.22 12.21
N LYS A 118 11.52 -21.23 12.08
CA LYS A 118 10.68 -20.97 10.89
C LYS A 118 11.10 -19.64 10.28
N GLU A 119 11.35 -19.61 8.98
CA GLU A 119 11.71 -18.40 8.22
C GLU A 119 10.77 -18.25 7.02
N MET A 120 10.09 -17.11 6.90
CA MET A 120 9.12 -16.86 5.83
C MET A 120 9.71 -15.94 4.76
N VAL A 121 9.81 -16.39 3.52
CA VAL A 121 10.54 -15.72 2.44
C VAL A 121 9.65 -15.61 1.21
N LEU A 122 9.11 -14.41 0.98
CA LEU A 122 8.42 -14.08 -0.26
C LEU A 122 9.46 -13.81 -1.36
N ILE A 123 9.28 -14.44 -2.52
CA ILE A 123 10.25 -14.38 -3.63
C ILE A 123 10.00 -13.18 -4.52
N THR A 124 11.05 -12.41 -4.80
CA THR A 124 10.98 -11.23 -5.67
C THR A 124 10.55 -11.62 -7.10
N GLY A 125 9.56 -10.91 -7.64
CA GLY A 125 9.10 -11.08 -9.02
C GLY A 125 8.28 -12.35 -9.28
N LYS A 126 7.93 -13.14 -8.27
CA LYS A 126 7.17 -14.40 -8.42
C LYS A 126 6.09 -14.53 -7.37
N GLU A 127 4.90 -14.97 -7.77
CA GLU A 127 3.76 -15.28 -6.90
C GLU A 127 4.02 -16.55 -6.06
N GLN A 128 5.06 -16.50 -5.22
CA GLN A 128 5.64 -17.64 -4.51
C GLN A 128 6.13 -17.21 -3.13
N ILE A 129 5.66 -17.93 -2.11
CA ILE A 129 6.20 -17.87 -0.75
C ILE A 129 6.93 -19.17 -0.42
N LEU A 130 8.14 -19.03 0.11
CA LEU A 130 8.92 -20.12 0.67
C LEU A 130 8.93 -20.03 2.20
N ILE A 131 8.73 -21.15 2.88
CA ILE A 131 8.87 -21.24 4.34
C ILE A 131 9.95 -22.27 4.65
N ARG A 132 11.04 -21.82 5.26
CA ARG A 132 12.17 -22.66 5.63
C ARG A 132 12.10 -23.03 7.10
N TYR A 133 12.15 -24.33 7.37
CA TYR A 133 12.18 -24.92 8.69
C TYR A 133 13.54 -25.52 8.95
N THR A 134 14.17 -25.14 10.06
CA THR A 134 15.44 -25.72 10.51
C THR A 134 15.25 -26.28 11.92
N LEU A 135 15.48 -27.59 12.07
CA LEU A 135 15.44 -28.23 13.39
C LEU A 135 16.79 -28.01 14.10
N ILE A 136 16.84 -27.04 15.01
CA ILE A 136 18.07 -26.67 15.71
C ILE A 136 18.41 -27.71 16.78
N GLU A 137 17.42 -28.08 17.59
CA GLU A 137 17.56 -29.08 18.65
C GLU A 137 16.40 -30.07 18.59
N ALA A 138 16.71 -31.34 18.86
CA ALA A 138 15.75 -32.40 19.11
C ALA A 138 16.44 -33.51 19.91
N HIS A 139 15.73 -34.07 20.89
CA HIS A 139 16.21 -35.22 21.68
C HIS A 139 15.61 -36.55 21.23
N SER A 140 14.75 -36.55 20.19
CA SER A 140 14.05 -37.73 19.72
C SER A 140 13.72 -37.59 18.22
N PRO A 141 13.46 -38.71 17.51
CA PRO A 141 12.95 -38.67 16.15
C PRO A 141 11.74 -37.73 16.06
N THR A 142 11.77 -36.81 15.09
CA THR A 142 10.79 -35.74 14.98
C THR A 142 10.14 -35.80 13.61
N THR A 143 8.81 -35.83 13.60
CA THR A 143 8.01 -35.69 12.38
C THR A 143 7.37 -34.30 12.37
N LEU A 144 7.36 -33.67 11.21
CA LEU A 144 6.61 -32.44 10.98
C LEU A 144 5.39 -32.76 10.13
N GLN A 145 4.28 -32.17 10.51
CA GLN A 145 3.02 -32.22 9.77
C GLN A 145 2.57 -30.81 9.41
N PHE A 146 2.03 -30.63 8.20
CA PHE A 146 1.67 -29.33 7.64
C PHE A 146 0.25 -29.36 7.05
N ARG A 147 -0.66 -28.53 7.58
CA ARG A 147 -2.03 -28.36 7.06
C ARG A 147 -2.17 -26.99 6.36
N PRO A 148 -2.35 -26.95 5.03
CA PRO A 148 -2.56 -25.68 4.34
C PRO A 148 -4.03 -25.25 4.43
N PHE A 149 -4.28 -24.03 4.91
CA PHE A 149 -5.62 -23.43 4.94
C PHE A 149 -5.82 -22.56 3.71
N LEU A 150 -6.68 -23.01 2.81
CA LEU A 150 -6.93 -22.40 1.51
C LEU A 150 -8.10 -21.43 1.59
N ALA A 151 -7.91 -20.26 0.99
CA ALA A 151 -8.91 -19.18 0.97
C ALA A 151 -9.58 -19.08 -0.42
N PHE A 152 -8.78 -18.91 -1.49
CA PHE A 152 -9.25 -18.71 -2.88
C PHE A 152 -10.37 -17.67 -2.98
N ARG A 153 -10.10 -16.43 -2.55
CA ARG A 153 -11.09 -15.34 -2.55
C ARG A 153 -10.45 -13.98 -2.81
N ASP A 154 -11.25 -13.00 -3.21
CA ASP A 154 -10.83 -11.59 -3.25
C ASP A 154 -10.40 -11.11 -1.85
N ILE A 155 -9.42 -10.21 -1.76
CA ILE A 155 -8.93 -9.74 -0.47
C ILE A 155 -9.95 -8.91 0.32
N ASN A 156 -10.98 -8.38 -0.34
CA ASN A 156 -12.05 -7.58 0.26
C ASN A 156 -13.28 -8.40 0.65
N THR A 157 -13.35 -9.69 0.33
CA THR A 157 -14.45 -10.57 0.72
C THR A 157 -13.97 -11.64 1.70
N LEU A 158 -14.90 -12.43 2.26
CA LEU A 158 -14.61 -13.61 3.07
C LEU A 158 -15.19 -14.86 2.38
N CYS A 159 -14.50 -15.98 2.52
CA CYS A 159 -14.99 -17.26 2.04
C CYS A 159 -15.97 -17.90 3.04
N LYS A 160 -16.99 -18.58 2.51
CA LYS A 160 -17.88 -19.45 3.27
C LYS A 160 -17.92 -20.82 2.60
N SER A 161 -18.13 -21.85 3.43
CA SER A 161 -18.27 -23.22 2.95
C SER A 161 -19.35 -23.31 1.88
N ASN A 162 -19.03 -24.04 0.81
CA ASN A 162 -19.89 -24.21 -0.34
C ASN A 162 -19.57 -25.53 -1.06
N THR A 163 -20.47 -25.92 -1.98
CA THR A 163 -20.37 -27.16 -2.76
C THR A 163 -19.67 -26.99 -4.10
N ASP A 164 -19.34 -25.76 -4.49
CA ASP A 164 -18.79 -25.44 -5.81
C ASP A 164 -17.27 -25.66 -5.89
N ILE A 165 -16.63 -25.95 -4.75
CA ILE A 165 -15.20 -26.22 -4.70
C ILE A 165 -14.83 -27.53 -5.41
N ASN A 166 -13.72 -27.49 -6.12
CA ASN A 166 -13.00 -28.68 -6.53
C ASN A 166 -12.00 -29.08 -5.42
N SER A 167 -12.29 -30.15 -4.70
CA SER A 167 -11.44 -30.69 -3.63
C SER A 167 -10.29 -31.58 -4.14
N ASP A 168 -10.24 -31.90 -5.43
CA ASP A 168 -9.28 -32.84 -5.98
C ASP A 168 -7.85 -32.31 -5.93
N CYS A 169 -6.94 -33.17 -5.45
CA CYS A 169 -5.53 -32.87 -5.34
C CYS A 169 -4.73 -33.68 -6.37
N ILE A 170 -3.96 -33.00 -7.21
CA ILE A 170 -3.10 -33.65 -8.20
C ILE A 170 -1.70 -33.78 -7.62
N LYS A 171 -1.20 -35.01 -7.47
CA LYS A 171 0.18 -35.26 -7.04
C LYS A 171 1.17 -34.73 -8.07
N ILE A 172 2.19 -34.02 -7.59
CA ILE A 172 3.33 -33.52 -8.35
C ILE A 172 4.62 -33.86 -7.60
N LYS A 173 5.78 -33.53 -8.16
CA LYS A 173 7.06 -33.84 -7.51
C LYS A 173 7.16 -33.17 -6.14
N ASN A 174 7.35 -33.98 -5.10
CA ASN A 174 7.44 -33.59 -3.69
C ASN A 174 6.26 -32.72 -3.21
N GLY A 175 5.04 -32.95 -3.70
CA GLY A 175 3.91 -32.12 -3.30
C GLY A 175 2.61 -32.41 -4.04
N ILE A 176 1.70 -31.45 -3.99
CA ILE A 176 0.45 -31.45 -4.75
C ILE A 176 0.20 -30.11 -5.42
N LYS A 177 -0.70 -30.07 -6.40
CA LYS A 177 -1.36 -28.85 -6.84
C LYS A 177 -2.88 -28.99 -6.72
N ILE A 178 -3.54 -27.88 -6.42
CA ILE A 178 -4.99 -27.79 -6.26
C ILE A 178 -5.49 -26.45 -6.80
N LYS A 179 -6.70 -26.44 -7.34
CA LYS A 179 -7.42 -25.24 -7.78
C LYS A 179 -8.87 -25.39 -7.29
N LEU A 180 -9.29 -24.58 -6.31
CA LEU A 180 -10.64 -24.72 -5.73
C LEU A 180 -11.75 -24.27 -6.69
N TYR A 181 -11.49 -23.25 -7.51
CA TYR A 181 -12.48 -22.73 -8.47
C TYR A 181 -11.86 -22.47 -9.82
N ASP A 182 -12.65 -22.60 -10.88
CA ASP A 182 -12.08 -22.68 -12.23
C ASP A 182 -11.34 -21.43 -12.70
N ALA A 183 -11.77 -20.26 -12.24
CA ALA A 183 -11.19 -18.96 -12.60
C ALA A 183 -9.85 -18.66 -11.91
N TYR A 184 -9.41 -19.49 -10.96
CA TYR A 184 -8.14 -19.31 -10.25
C TYR A 184 -6.98 -20.08 -10.89
N PRO A 185 -5.72 -19.67 -10.64
CA PRO A 185 -4.58 -20.52 -10.98
C PRO A 185 -4.51 -21.74 -10.04
N TYR A 186 -3.76 -22.76 -10.47
CA TYR A 186 -3.36 -23.84 -9.55
C TYR A 186 -2.42 -23.30 -8.48
N LEU A 187 -2.72 -23.61 -7.22
CA LEU A 187 -1.79 -23.46 -6.11
C LEU A 187 -0.94 -24.72 -6.00
N HIS A 188 0.36 -24.59 -6.30
CA HIS A 188 1.36 -25.63 -6.20
C HIS A 188 2.00 -25.57 -4.80
N MET A 189 1.88 -26.67 -4.06
CA MET A 189 2.40 -26.83 -2.70
C MET A 189 3.44 -27.94 -2.68
N GLN A 190 4.72 -27.57 -2.62
CA GLN A 190 5.86 -28.49 -2.80
C GLN A 190 6.90 -28.34 -1.69
N PHE A 191 7.63 -29.41 -1.41
CA PHE A 191 8.70 -29.46 -0.41
C PHE A 191 10.07 -29.75 -1.01
N SER A 192 11.14 -29.23 -0.42
CA SER A 192 12.52 -29.51 -0.85
C SER A 192 12.97 -30.97 -0.67
N LYS A 193 12.09 -31.80 -0.10
CA LYS A 193 12.26 -33.22 0.20
C LYS A 193 10.91 -33.89 -0.06
N GLU A 194 10.91 -35.19 -0.34
CA GLU A 194 9.68 -35.96 -0.44
C GLU A 194 8.83 -35.82 0.84
N ALA A 195 7.53 -35.63 0.64
CA ALA A 195 6.55 -35.41 1.69
C ALA A 195 5.33 -36.27 1.39
N ASP A 196 4.86 -37.00 2.39
CA ASP A 196 3.69 -37.87 2.28
C ASP A 196 2.43 -37.01 2.42
N PHE A 197 1.64 -36.92 1.35
CA PHE A 197 0.37 -36.20 1.38
C PHE A 197 -0.79 -37.14 1.71
N HIS A 198 -1.46 -36.85 2.82
CA HIS A 198 -2.67 -37.52 3.26
C HIS A 198 -3.88 -36.67 2.90
N HIS A 199 -4.62 -37.10 1.88
CA HIS A 199 -5.83 -36.40 1.46
C HIS A 199 -6.95 -36.62 2.48
N SER A 200 -7.43 -35.54 3.08
CA SER A 200 -8.49 -35.54 4.09
C SER A 200 -9.17 -34.16 4.05
N PRO A 201 -9.99 -33.91 3.02
CA PRO A 201 -10.59 -32.61 2.78
C PRO A 201 -11.59 -32.26 3.88
N ASN A 202 -11.49 -31.05 4.44
CA ASN A 202 -12.43 -30.56 5.44
C ASN A 202 -12.55 -29.03 5.41
N TRP A 203 -13.70 -28.53 5.83
CA TRP A 203 -13.93 -27.11 6.09
C TRP A 203 -13.68 -26.80 7.57
N PHE A 204 -12.93 -25.73 7.82
CA PHE A 204 -12.75 -25.15 9.14
C PHE A 204 -13.61 -23.89 9.23
N TYR A 205 -14.62 -23.92 10.10
CA TYR A 205 -15.68 -22.92 10.13
C TYR A 205 -15.40 -21.77 11.08
N ASN A 206 -15.89 -20.58 10.73
CA ASN A 206 -15.99 -19.42 11.60
C ASN A 206 -14.67 -18.96 12.25
N ILE A 207 -13.57 -18.98 11.50
CA ILE A 207 -12.34 -18.32 11.93
C ILE A 207 -12.59 -16.81 12.01
N GLU A 208 -12.24 -16.19 13.13
CA GLU A 208 -12.61 -14.82 13.47
C GLU A 208 -11.48 -13.80 13.30
N TYR A 209 -11.80 -12.71 12.59
CA TYR A 209 -10.93 -11.58 12.36
C TYR A 209 -11.30 -10.39 13.25
N ILE A 210 -10.66 -10.32 14.42
CA ILE A 210 -11.00 -9.33 15.46
C ILE A 210 -10.91 -7.87 15.00
N ARG A 211 -10.03 -7.53 14.05
CA ARG A 211 -9.92 -6.15 13.54
C ARG A 211 -11.04 -5.81 12.56
N ASP A 212 -11.51 -6.78 11.78
CA ASP A 212 -12.68 -6.59 10.92
C ASP A 212 -13.94 -6.45 11.78
N GLN A 213 -14.07 -7.26 12.82
CA GLN A 213 -15.15 -7.15 13.81
C GLN A 213 -15.19 -5.75 14.45
N ARG A 214 -14.05 -5.24 14.92
CA ARG A 214 -13.94 -3.89 15.50
C ARG A 214 -14.24 -2.77 14.50
N ARG A 215 -14.08 -3.04 13.21
CA ARG A 215 -14.39 -2.12 12.10
C ARG A 215 -15.82 -2.29 11.58
N GLY A 216 -16.64 -3.13 12.20
CA GLY A 216 -18.03 -3.35 11.80
C GLY A 216 -18.19 -4.08 10.45
N TYR A 217 -17.15 -4.78 9.99
CA TYR A 217 -17.24 -5.61 8.78
C TYR A 217 -17.53 -7.07 9.12
N ASP A 218 -17.91 -7.87 8.12
CA ASP A 218 -17.90 -9.33 8.22
C ASP A 218 -16.52 -9.81 8.70
N TYR A 219 -16.53 -10.75 9.65
CA TYR A 219 -15.31 -11.13 10.36
C TYR A 219 -15.17 -12.63 10.59
N GLN A 220 -16.12 -13.45 10.13
CA GLN A 220 -16.07 -14.91 10.27
C GLN A 220 -15.89 -15.54 8.90
N GLU A 221 -14.79 -16.27 8.72
CA GLU A 221 -14.44 -16.94 7.47
C GLU A 221 -14.41 -18.46 7.66
N ASP A 222 -14.84 -19.20 6.63
CA ASP A 222 -14.61 -20.63 6.54
C ASP A 222 -13.44 -20.88 5.59
N LEU A 223 -12.50 -21.74 5.97
CA LEU A 223 -11.32 -22.07 5.17
C LEU A 223 -11.29 -23.55 4.84
N PHE A 224 -10.90 -23.88 3.61
CA PHE A 224 -10.83 -25.26 3.16
C PHE A 224 -9.42 -25.83 3.38
N VAL A 225 -9.33 -27.03 3.94
CA VAL A 225 -8.08 -27.75 4.14
C VAL A 225 -8.14 -29.05 3.34
N PRO A 226 -7.29 -29.25 2.31
CA PRO A 226 -7.34 -30.43 1.45
C PRO A 226 -6.80 -31.72 2.09
N GLY A 227 -6.12 -31.60 3.24
CA GLY A 227 -5.40 -32.68 3.89
C GLY A 227 -4.16 -32.16 4.59
N TYR A 228 -3.15 -33.02 4.78
CA TYR A 228 -1.89 -32.63 5.39
C TYR A 228 -0.69 -33.33 4.74
N PHE A 229 0.45 -32.67 4.81
CA PHE A 229 1.75 -33.28 4.48
C PHE A 229 2.43 -33.77 5.74
N GLU A 230 3.15 -34.88 5.64
CA GLU A 230 3.95 -35.43 6.72
C GLU A 230 5.35 -35.79 6.23
N LEU A 231 6.37 -35.45 7.02
CA LEU A 231 7.75 -35.83 6.74
C LEU A 231 8.65 -35.79 7.97
N PRO A 232 9.65 -36.70 8.05
CA PRO A 232 10.63 -36.70 9.12
C PRO A 232 11.68 -35.60 8.93
N ILE A 233 12.13 -35.02 10.05
CA ILE A 233 13.22 -34.05 10.10
C ILE A 233 14.28 -34.46 11.14
N LYS A 234 15.55 -34.35 10.77
CA LYS A 234 16.69 -34.64 11.67
C LYS A 234 17.25 -33.35 12.28
N LYS A 235 17.90 -33.46 13.44
CA LYS A 235 18.64 -32.33 14.04
C LYS A 235 19.66 -31.77 13.04
N GLY A 236 19.66 -30.46 12.85
CA GLY A 236 20.47 -29.74 11.86
C GLY A 236 19.93 -29.76 10.43
N GLU A 237 18.88 -30.55 10.14
CA GLU A 237 18.26 -30.60 8.82
C GLU A 237 17.41 -29.35 8.57
N THR A 238 17.34 -28.97 7.29
CA THR A 238 16.48 -27.90 6.81
C THR A 238 15.55 -28.41 5.72
N ILE A 239 14.27 -28.05 5.83
CA ILE A 239 13.19 -28.36 4.91
C ILE A 239 12.58 -27.03 4.43
N VAL A 240 12.31 -26.89 3.13
CA VAL A 240 11.65 -25.71 2.57
C VAL A 240 10.31 -26.13 1.99
N PHE A 241 9.23 -25.50 2.45
CA PHE A 241 7.92 -25.52 1.83
C PHE A 241 7.81 -24.38 0.82
N SER A 242 7.12 -24.62 -0.29
CA SER A 242 6.81 -23.65 -1.33
C SER A 242 5.31 -23.66 -1.61
N ALA A 243 4.68 -22.49 -1.59
CA ALA A 243 3.36 -22.26 -2.17
C ALA A 243 3.48 -21.26 -3.32
N SER A 244 3.00 -21.62 -4.52
CA SER A 244 3.22 -20.86 -5.76
C SER A 244 2.09 -21.04 -6.77
N THR A 245 1.81 -20.05 -7.61
CA THR A 245 0.89 -20.18 -8.76
C THR A 245 1.50 -20.96 -9.93
N ALA A 246 2.81 -21.21 -9.90
CA ALA A 246 3.54 -22.02 -10.87
C ALA A 246 4.33 -23.16 -10.21
N GLU A 247 4.41 -24.30 -10.88
CA GLU A 247 5.21 -25.43 -10.44
C GLU A 247 6.70 -25.06 -10.37
N THR A 248 7.39 -25.48 -9.29
CA THR A 248 8.80 -25.21 -9.06
C THR A 248 9.60 -26.52 -8.97
N ASN A 249 10.85 -26.50 -9.41
CA ASN A 249 11.77 -27.61 -9.17
C ASN A 249 12.11 -27.72 -7.66
N PRO A 250 11.70 -28.79 -6.95
CA PRO A 250 11.90 -28.90 -5.50
C PRO A 250 13.37 -28.85 -5.06
N ALA A 251 14.29 -29.35 -5.90
CA ALA A 251 15.72 -29.36 -5.59
C ALA A 251 16.33 -27.94 -5.54
N ALA A 252 15.69 -26.95 -6.19
CA ALA A 252 16.16 -25.57 -6.23
C ALA A 252 15.69 -24.73 -5.04
N LEU A 253 14.69 -25.19 -4.27
CA LEU A 253 14.02 -24.40 -3.23
C LEU A 253 14.99 -23.85 -2.17
N LYS A 254 15.93 -24.67 -1.69
CA LYS A 254 16.94 -24.22 -0.70
C LYS A 254 17.81 -23.10 -1.26
N LYS A 255 18.30 -23.26 -2.50
CA LYS A 255 19.11 -22.25 -3.19
C LYS A 255 18.32 -20.96 -3.43
N GLN A 256 17.05 -21.05 -3.80
CA GLN A 256 16.19 -19.87 -3.98
C GLN A 256 16.07 -19.05 -2.70
N VAL A 257 15.86 -19.71 -1.55
CA VAL A 257 15.84 -19.00 -0.26
C VAL A 257 17.18 -18.32 -0.01
N ASP A 258 18.30 -19.02 -0.19
CA ASP A 258 19.63 -18.45 0.10
C ASP A 258 19.98 -17.28 -0.82
N THR A 259 19.59 -17.33 -2.10
CA THR A 259 19.74 -16.22 -3.04
C THR A 259 18.91 -15.02 -2.62
N GLU A 260 17.61 -15.21 -2.35
CA GLU A 260 16.71 -14.12 -1.95
C GLU A 260 17.18 -13.45 -0.66
N LEU A 261 17.69 -14.21 0.30
CA LEU A 261 18.19 -13.65 1.57
C LEU A 261 19.49 -12.87 1.42
N LYS A 262 20.37 -13.24 0.47
CA LYS A 262 21.64 -12.54 0.22
C LYS A 262 21.44 -11.16 -0.42
N GLU A 263 20.40 -11.02 -1.25
CA GLU A 263 20.11 -9.76 -1.95
C GLU A 263 19.39 -8.72 -1.07
N ARG A 264 18.96 -9.12 0.14
CA ARG A 264 18.20 -8.25 1.03
C ARG A 264 19.07 -7.20 1.69
N ILE A 265 18.57 -5.96 1.62
CA ILE A 265 19.11 -4.82 2.34
C ILE A 265 18.84 -5.02 3.83
N GLN A 266 19.89 -5.16 4.64
CA GLN A 266 19.79 -5.25 6.10
C GLN A 266 19.22 -3.95 6.68
N ARG A 267 18.26 -4.04 7.62
CA ARG A 267 17.66 -2.88 8.30
C ARG A 267 18.47 -2.48 9.54
N GLY A 268 19.74 -2.21 9.30
CA GLY A 268 20.72 -1.78 10.30
C GLY A 268 20.79 -0.26 10.49
N ASN A 269 20.17 0.54 9.62
CA ASN A 269 19.98 1.99 9.82
C ASN A 269 18.61 2.50 9.30
N LEU A 270 18.24 3.75 9.65
CA LEU A 270 16.99 4.39 9.20
C LEU A 270 16.89 4.44 7.67
N GLU A 271 17.98 4.78 6.98
CA GLU A 271 18.03 4.85 5.52
C GLU A 271 17.67 3.50 4.87
N ASN A 272 18.22 2.40 5.37
CA ASN A 272 17.91 1.06 4.90
C ASN A 272 16.49 0.64 5.23
N CYS A 273 15.93 1.05 6.37
CA CYS A 273 14.51 0.87 6.68
C CYS A 273 13.62 1.59 5.65
N LEU A 274 13.96 2.83 5.29
CA LEU A 274 13.25 3.60 4.28
C LEU A 274 13.39 2.99 2.89
N LYS A 275 14.60 2.57 2.48
CA LYS A 275 14.84 1.86 1.20
C LYS A 275 14.02 0.57 1.09
N ASN A 276 14.02 -0.25 2.14
CA ASN A 276 13.19 -1.46 2.20
C ASN A 276 11.69 -1.15 2.11
N SER A 277 11.25 -0.04 2.72
CA SER A 277 9.84 0.38 2.68
C SER A 277 9.46 0.90 1.29
N ALA A 278 10.29 1.75 0.69
CA ALA A 278 10.08 2.36 -0.61
C ALA A 278 9.89 1.30 -1.72
N GLN A 279 10.75 0.28 -1.73
CA GLN A 279 10.71 -0.78 -2.75
C GLN A 279 9.45 -1.64 -2.71
N GLN A 280 8.66 -1.63 -1.63
CA GLN A 280 7.45 -2.43 -1.51
C GLN A 280 6.28 -1.89 -2.34
N PHE A 281 6.31 -0.59 -2.67
CA PHE A 281 5.21 0.08 -3.36
C PHE A 281 5.35 0.03 -4.89
N ILE A 282 6.56 -0.17 -5.42
CA ILE A 282 6.80 -0.30 -6.85
C ILE A 282 6.48 -1.72 -7.28
N VAL A 283 5.53 -1.86 -8.22
CA VAL A 283 5.07 -3.15 -8.74
C VAL A 283 5.08 -3.14 -10.26
N THR A 284 5.32 -4.30 -10.86
CA THR A 284 5.15 -4.51 -12.30
C THR A 284 4.01 -5.50 -12.52
N LEU A 285 2.92 -5.05 -13.13
CA LEU A 285 1.72 -5.83 -13.40
C LEU A 285 1.37 -5.70 -14.88
N HIS A 286 1.13 -6.82 -15.57
CA HIS A 286 0.84 -6.86 -17.02
C HIS A 286 1.83 -6.03 -17.86
N GLY A 287 3.13 -6.11 -17.54
CA GLY A 287 4.19 -5.36 -18.22
C GLY A 287 4.26 -3.86 -17.87
N LYS A 288 3.35 -3.35 -17.02
CA LYS A 288 3.29 -1.95 -16.61
C LYS A 288 3.84 -1.76 -15.20
N LYS A 289 4.85 -0.90 -15.07
CA LYS A 289 5.41 -0.50 -13.77
C LYS A 289 4.55 0.60 -13.13
N ARG A 290 4.17 0.41 -11.87
CA ARG A 290 3.25 1.28 -11.11
C ARG A 290 3.68 1.43 -9.65
N ILE A 291 3.08 2.41 -8.98
CA ILE A 291 3.15 2.57 -7.52
C ILE A 291 1.78 2.15 -6.95
N LYS A 292 1.75 1.25 -5.96
CA LYS A 292 0.55 1.03 -5.12
C LYS A 292 0.49 2.13 -4.07
N ALA A 293 -0.65 2.80 -3.91
CA ALA A 293 -0.79 3.91 -2.97
C ALA A 293 -0.71 3.46 -1.50
N GLY A 294 -1.01 2.19 -1.22
CA GLY A 294 -0.88 1.63 0.12
C GLY A 294 -1.20 0.15 0.15
N LEU A 295 -0.35 -0.62 0.83
CA LEU A 295 -0.58 -2.05 1.01
C LEU A 295 -1.47 -2.30 2.25
N PRO A 296 -2.35 -3.31 2.22
CA PRO A 296 -2.63 -4.21 1.10
C PRO A 296 -3.79 -3.75 0.19
N TRP A 297 -4.58 -2.75 0.59
CA TRP A 297 -5.91 -2.52 0.02
C TRP A 297 -5.96 -1.50 -1.12
N TYR A 298 -4.99 -0.58 -1.25
CA TYR A 298 -5.01 0.42 -2.32
C TYR A 298 -4.27 -0.07 -3.55
N GLU A 299 -4.89 0.16 -4.71
CA GLU A 299 -4.25 0.05 -6.01
C GLU A 299 -3.45 1.33 -6.33
N THR A 300 -3.17 1.58 -7.60
CA THR A 300 -2.54 2.83 -8.05
C THR A 300 -3.56 3.97 -8.02
N LEU A 301 -3.20 5.06 -7.34
CA LEU A 301 -3.89 6.35 -7.40
C LEU A 301 -2.95 7.36 -8.05
N ALA A 302 -3.44 8.15 -9.00
CA ALA A 302 -2.59 9.04 -9.80
C ALA A 302 -1.91 10.12 -8.95
N ARG A 303 -2.67 10.75 -8.04
CA ARG A 303 -2.16 11.76 -7.11
C ARG A 303 -1.02 11.19 -6.25
N ASP A 304 -1.27 10.09 -5.55
CA ASP A 304 -0.31 9.43 -4.66
C ASP A 304 0.94 8.98 -5.42
N THR A 305 0.77 8.50 -6.65
CA THR A 305 1.88 8.09 -7.52
C THR A 305 2.82 9.25 -7.73
N PHE A 306 2.35 10.41 -8.18
CA PHE A 306 3.24 11.53 -8.51
C PHE A 306 3.79 12.26 -7.30
N ILE A 307 3.09 12.26 -6.16
CA ILE A 307 3.64 12.75 -4.88
C ILE A 307 4.79 11.84 -4.42
N ALA A 308 4.61 10.52 -4.46
CA ALA A 308 5.58 9.56 -3.94
C ALA A 308 6.74 9.31 -4.90
N LEU A 309 6.52 9.43 -6.22
CA LEU A 309 7.45 9.02 -7.26
C LEU A 309 8.87 9.59 -7.06
N PRO A 310 9.09 10.90 -6.83
CA PRO A 310 10.43 11.42 -6.59
C PRO A 310 11.13 10.79 -5.39
N GLY A 311 10.40 10.60 -4.28
CA GLY A 311 10.96 10.03 -3.05
C GLY A 311 11.28 8.54 -3.15
N LEU A 312 10.54 7.81 -3.99
CA LEU A 312 10.73 6.37 -4.18
C LEU A 312 11.87 6.03 -5.15
N THR A 313 12.22 6.91 -6.08
CA THR A 313 13.17 6.60 -7.16
C THR A 313 14.44 7.45 -7.16
N LEU A 314 14.35 8.76 -6.92
CA LEU A 314 15.47 9.69 -7.14
C LEU A 314 16.63 9.53 -6.14
N PRO A 315 16.40 9.38 -4.81
CA PRO A 315 17.50 9.15 -3.86
C PRO A 315 18.29 7.86 -4.15
N GLY A 316 17.60 6.85 -4.69
CA GLY A 316 18.21 5.59 -5.11
C GLY A 316 18.83 5.63 -6.51
N LYS A 317 18.73 6.75 -7.22
CA LYS A 317 19.12 6.92 -8.64
C LYS A 317 18.41 5.95 -9.59
N ASP A 318 17.20 5.51 -9.24
CA ASP A 318 16.37 4.64 -10.08
C ASP A 318 15.58 5.46 -11.11
N TYR A 319 16.32 6.19 -11.95
CA TYR A 319 15.76 7.08 -12.97
C TYR A 319 14.99 6.33 -14.05
N ASP A 320 15.37 5.08 -14.33
CA ASP A 320 14.66 4.21 -15.26
C ASP A 320 13.24 3.93 -14.76
N SER A 321 13.08 3.53 -13.51
CA SER A 321 11.74 3.34 -12.93
C SER A 321 10.96 4.66 -12.86
N PHE A 322 11.61 5.80 -12.60
CA PHE A 322 10.96 7.10 -12.64
C PHE A 322 10.30 7.34 -14.01
N HIS A 323 11.08 7.17 -15.08
CA HIS A 323 10.61 7.39 -16.44
C HIS A 323 9.58 6.37 -16.89
N GLU A 324 9.79 5.08 -16.63
CA GLU A 324 8.84 4.02 -16.98
C GLU A 324 7.49 4.22 -16.29
N ILE A 325 7.47 4.60 -15.00
CA ILE A 325 6.21 4.88 -14.30
C ILE A 325 5.50 6.07 -14.94
N CYS A 326 6.21 7.18 -15.21
CA CYS A 326 5.65 8.32 -15.92
C CYS A 326 5.06 7.93 -17.29
N GLU A 327 5.82 7.26 -18.13
CA GLU A 327 5.39 6.83 -19.47
C GLU A 327 4.17 5.92 -19.42
N HIS A 328 4.17 4.96 -18.51
CA HIS A 328 3.03 4.08 -18.41
C HIS A 328 1.80 4.78 -17.83
N MET A 329 1.93 5.74 -16.90
CA MET A 329 0.81 6.55 -16.41
C MET A 329 0.27 7.45 -17.53
N ILE A 330 1.15 8.01 -18.37
CA ILE A 330 0.78 8.79 -19.57
C ILE A 330 -0.02 7.93 -20.56
N SER A 331 0.38 6.66 -20.75
CA SER A 331 -0.31 5.74 -21.68
C SER A 331 -1.78 5.49 -21.33
N ASP A 332 -2.17 5.75 -20.08
CA ASP A 332 -3.52 5.56 -19.57
C ASP A 332 -4.32 6.87 -19.43
N MET A 333 -3.75 8.03 -19.79
CA MET A 333 -4.43 9.32 -19.70
C MET A 333 -5.74 9.37 -20.51
N LYS A 334 -6.71 10.12 -19.99
CA LYS A 334 -7.95 10.49 -20.68
C LYS A 334 -8.02 12.02 -20.77
N GLY A 335 -7.81 12.56 -21.97
CA GLY A 335 -7.62 14.00 -22.15
C GLY A 335 -6.43 14.48 -21.33
N GLY A 336 -6.63 15.49 -20.48
CA GLY A 336 -5.61 16.06 -19.60
C GLY A 336 -5.45 15.36 -18.25
N LEU A 337 -6.24 14.32 -17.97
CA LEU A 337 -6.29 13.67 -16.66
C LEU A 337 -5.65 12.28 -16.66
N PHE A 338 -5.05 11.93 -15.52
CA PHE A 338 -4.52 10.59 -15.25
C PHE A 338 -5.57 9.70 -14.62
N THR A 339 -5.59 8.43 -15.02
CA THR A 339 -6.54 7.45 -14.49
C THR A 339 -6.03 6.77 -13.22
N ASP A 340 -6.94 6.48 -12.31
CA ASP A 340 -6.71 5.59 -11.18
C ASP A 340 -6.90 4.12 -11.59
N SER A 341 -6.15 3.22 -10.93
CA SER A 341 -6.15 1.77 -11.10
C SER A 341 -5.71 1.24 -12.48
N LEU A 342 -5.19 0.00 -12.48
CA LEU A 342 -4.96 -0.79 -13.70
C LEU A 342 -6.17 -1.66 -14.08
N TYR A 343 -7.03 -1.98 -13.10
CA TYR A 343 -8.15 -2.90 -13.25
C TYR A 343 -9.48 -2.15 -13.15
N GLY A 344 -10.51 -2.68 -13.82
CA GLY A 344 -11.87 -2.16 -13.76
C GLY A 344 -12.08 -0.82 -14.50
N GLN A 345 -13.07 -0.06 -14.06
CA GLN A 345 -13.40 1.23 -14.67
C GLN A 345 -12.35 2.27 -14.28
N LYS A 346 -11.51 2.66 -15.25
CA LYS A 346 -10.52 3.73 -15.11
C LYS A 346 -11.22 5.08 -14.83
N SER A 347 -11.30 5.48 -13.57
CA SER A 347 -11.82 6.78 -13.14
C SER A 347 -10.72 7.84 -13.16
N CYS A 348 -11.06 9.06 -13.54
CA CYS A 348 -10.24 10.23 -13.30
C CYS A 348 -10.92 11.03 -12.19
N SER A 349 -10.39 10.98 -10.97
CA SER A 349 -11.07 11.53 -9.78
C SER A 349 -10.36 12.76 -9.17
N SER A 350 -9.16 13.08 -9.64
CA SER A 350 -8.26 14.07 -9.04
C SER A 350 -8.02 15.25 -9.99
N ALA A 351 -8.38 16.44 -9.53
CA ALA A 351 -8.20 17.69 -10.25
C ALA A 351 -6.74 18.22 -10.23
N ASP A 352 -5.86 17.62 -9.43
CA ASP A 352 -4.50 18.06 -9.12
C ASP A 352 -3.41 17.04 -9.52
N ALA A 353 -3.76 15.79 -9.83
CA ALA A 353 -2.79 14.77 -10.27
C ALA A 353 -1.92 15.23 -11.45
N PRO A 354 -2.44 15.94 -12.48
CA PRO A 354 -1.60 16.46 -13.55
C PRO A 354 -0.55 17.47 -13.09
N PHE A 355 -0.85 18.25 -12.05
CA PHE A 355 0.11 19.21 -11.49
C PHE A 355 1.15 18.52 -10.61
N TRP A 356 0.75 17.46 -9.90
CA TRP A 356 1.72 16.60 -9.21
C TRP A 356 2.65 15.89 -10.17
N PHE A 357 2.18 15.46 -11.35
CA PHE A 357 3.04 14.93 -12.40
C PHE A 357 4.11 15.95 -12.82
N ILE A 358 3.71 17.19 -13.11
CA ILE A 358 4.64 18.26 -13.47
C ILE A 358 5.61 18.58 -12.32
N TRP A 359 5.12 18.57 -11.07
CA TRP A 359 5.97 18.71 -9.89
C TRP A 359 6.98 17.56 -9.75
N ALA A 360 6.59 16.32 -10.07
CA ALA A 360 7.52 15.19 -10.07
C ALA A 360 8.62 15.37 -11.12
N LEU A 361 8.28 15.88 -12.32
CA LEU A 361 9.27 16.25 -13.34
C LEU A 361 10.17 17.40 -12.86
N GLN A 362 9.63 18.38 -12.14
CA GLN A 362 10.41 19.46 -11.51
C GLN A 362 11.45 18.88 -10.55
N LYS A 363 11.06 17.94 -9.68
CA LYS A 363 12.00 17.25 -8.78
C LYS A 363 13.06 16.43 -9.51
N TYR A 364 12.70 15.78 -10.61
CA TYR A 364 13.68 15.11 -11.47
C TYR A 364 14.67 16.13 -12.06
N GLY A 365 14.19 17.26 -12.58
CA GLY A 365 15.02 18.31 -13.17
C GLY A 365 15.96 18.97 -12.16
N GLU A 366 15.48 19.26 -10.95
CA GLU A 366 16.28 19.80 -9.85
C GLU A 366 17.49 18.89 -9.49
N ILE A 367 17.32 17.57 -9.56
CA ILE A 367 18.36 16.60 -9.18
C ILE A 367 19.30 16.26 -10.33
N THR A 368 18.78 16.17 -11.56
CA THR A 368 19.55 15.69 -12.72
C THR A 368 20.10 16.82 -13.60
N CYS A 369 19.57 18.03 -13.45
CA CYS A 369 19.83 19.19 -14.31
C CYS A 369 19.48 18.98 -15.81
N GLN A 370 18.66 17.97 -16.14
CA GLN A 370 18.30 17.59 -17.53
C GLN A 370 17.03 18.28 -18.03
N TYR A 371 16.95 19.61 -17.93
CA TYR A 371 15.72 20.35 -18.25
C TYR A 371 15.31 20.26 -19.74
N ALA A 372 16.26 20.37 -20.67
CA ALA A 372 15.95 20.28 -22.11
C ALA A 372 15.38 18.90 -22.50
N ASP A 373 15.93 17.82 -21.93
CA ASP A 373 15.45 16.46 -22.19
C ASP A 373 14.05 16.22 -21.61
N LEU A 374 13.73 16.84 -20.47
CA LEU A 374 12.37 16.80 -19.91
C LEU A 374 11.34 17.39 -20.86
N TRP A 375 11.60 18.55 -21.46
CA TRP A 375 10.68 19.14 -22.43
C TRP A 375 10.57 18.29 -23.70
N LYS A 376 11.70 17.78 -24.20
CA LYS A 376 11.70 16.89 -25.37
C LYS A 376 10.85 15.63 -25.13
N LYS A 377 10.92 15.06 -23.93
CA LYS A 377 10.24 13.81 -23.57
C LYS A 377 8.78 14.01 -23.19
N TYR A 378 8.47 15.06 -22.41
CA TYR A 378 7.16 15.25 -21.77
C TYR A 378 6.43 16.53 -22.19
N GLY A 379 7.04 17.40 -22.99
CA GLY A 379 6.48 18.70 -23.41
C GLY A 379 5.13 18.56 -24.10
N ARG A 380 4.95 17.54 -24.94
CA ARG A 380 3.64 17.25 -25.58
C ARG A 380 2.55 16.91 -24.55
N THR A 381 2.89 16.11 -23.54
CA THR A 381 1.97 15.75 -22.45
C THR A 381 1.63 16.98 -21.62
N ILE A 382 2.62 17.81 -21.29
CA ILE A 382 2.43 19.09 -20.59
C ILE A 382 1.46 19.96 -21.40
N GLN A 383 1.75 20.21 -22.67
CA GLN A 383 0.87 20.99 -23.56
C GLN A 383 -0.56 20.45 -23.61
N LEU A 384 -0.74 19.13 -23.69
CA LEU A 384 -2.05 18.50 -23.62
C LEU A 384 -2.78 18.84 -22.32
N ILE A 385 -2.14 18.66 -21.16
CA ILE A 385 -2.71 18.99 -19.85
C ILE A 385 -3.20 20.44 -19.84
N PHE A 386 -2.33 21.40 -20.19
CA PHE A 386 -2.69 22.82 -20.21
C PHE A 386 -3.86 23.11 -21.17
N SER A 387 -3.85 22.52 -22.36
CA SER A 387 -4.92 22.71 -23.35
C SER A 387 -6.28 22.17 -22.90
N GLU A 388 -6.31 21.10 -22.13
CA GLU A 388 -7.56 20.49 -21.64
C GLU A 388 -8.12 21.27 -20.45
N TYR A 389 -7.27 21.80 -19.57
CA TYR A 389 -7.71 22.72 -18.51
C TYR A 389 -8.22 24.04 -19.07
N GLU A 390 -7.64 24.55 -20.16
CA GLU A 390 -8.12 25.74 -20.87
C GLU A 390 -9.51 25.55 -21.47
N LYS A 391 -9.75 24.41 -22.12
CA LYS A 391 -11.07 24.05 -22.67
C LYS A 391 -12.12 23.84 -21.57
N GLY A 392 -11.67 23.52 -20.36
CA GLY A 392 -12.50 23.05 -19.27
C GLY A 392 -12.73 21.54 -19.34
N ILE A 393 -12.87 20.91 -18.17
CA ILE A 393 -13.07 19.46 -18.03
C ILE A 393 -14.41 19.23 -17.32
N PRO A 394 -15.51 19.03 -18.08
CA PRO A 394 -16.86 19.00 -17.52
C PRO A 394 -17.07 17.92 -16.45
N GLU A 395 -16.42 16.77 -16.58
CA GLU A 395 -16.57 15.63 -15.67
C GLU A 395 -16.19 15.98 -14.22
N LEU A 396 -15.22 16.88 -14.05
CA LEU A 396 -14.76 17.38 -12.76
C LEU A 396 -15.19 18.82 -12.49
N ASN A 397 -16.03 19.40 -13.37
CA ASN A 397 -16.39 20.82 -13.38
C ASN A 397 -15.16 21.75 -13.24
N ILE A 398 -14.09 21.43 -13.98
CA ILE A 398 -12.85 22.20 -13.97
C ILE A 398 -12.94 23.31 -15.00
N ALA A 399 -12.62 24.53 -14.60
CA ALA A 399 -12.48 25.68 -15.50
C ALA A 399 -11.40 26.64 -14.98
N ILE A 400 -10.73 27.33 -15.91
CA ILE A 400 -9.88 28.48 -15.59
C ILE A 400 -10.78 29.73 -15.66
N HIS A 401 -10.89 30.46 -14.56
CA HIS A 401 -11.65 31.70 -14.52
C HIS A 401 -10.82 32.90 -14.99
N GLU A 402 -11.44 34.06 -15.23
CA GLU A 402 -10.77 35.28 -15.73
C GLU A 402 -9.63 35.76 -14.81
N ASN A 403 -9.70 35.44 -13.52
CA ASN A 403 -8.66 35.71 -12.53
C ASN A 403 -7.47 34.71 -12.62
N GLY A 404 -7.45 33.83 -13.62
CA GLY A 404 -6.43 32.81 -13.85
C GLY A 404 -6.47 31.61 -12.90
N LEU A 405 -7.37 31.63 -11.90
CA LEU A 405 -7.50 30.55 -10.92
C LEU A 405 -8.33 29.39 -11.47
N ILE A 406 -8.00 28.19 -11.01
CA ILE A 406 -8.73 26.96 -11.30
C ILE A 406 -9.89 26.82 -10.33
N TRP A 407 -11.09 26.80 -10.90
CA TRP A 407 -12.30 26.32 -10.27
C TRP A 407 -12.45 24.82 -10.50
N GLN A 408 -12.92 24.07 -9.51
CA GLN A 408 -13.24 22.65 -9.67
C GLN A 408 -14.46 22.24 -8.86
N GLY A 409 -15.19 21.24 -9.36
CA GLY A 409 -16.27 20.57 -8.65
C GLY A 409 -17.49 21.45 -8.36
N ASN A 410 -18.40 20.89 -7.58
CA ASN A 410 -19.58 21.55 -7.04
C ASN A 410 -19.85 21.04 -5.61
N LYS A 411 -20.97 21.47 -5.00
CA LYS A 411 -21.34 21.10 -3.62
C LYS A 411 -21.39 19.60 -3.34
N GLN A 412 -21.63 18.78 -4.36
CA GLN A 412 -21.71 17.31 -4.27
C GLN A 412 -20.39 16.63 -4.68
N SER A 413 -19.36 17.38 -5.06
CA SER A 413 -18.08 16.86 -5.52
C SER A 413 -17.04 16.71 -4.39
N CYS A 414 -16.12 15.75 -4.58
CA CYS A 414 -15.01 15.47 -3.66
C CYS A 414 -13.70 15.17 -4.42
N PHE A 415 -13.24 16.10 -5.27
CA PHE A 415 -12.09 15.88 -6.17
C PHE A 415 -10.72 16.28 -5.60
N THR A 416 -10.67 16.85 -4.40
CA THR A 416 -9.41 17.13 -3.69
C THR A 416 -8.87 15.86 -3.01
N TRP A 417 -7.75 15.92 -2.31
CA TRP A 417 -7.27 14.76 -1.54
C TRP A 417 -8.08 14.47 -0.28
N MET A 418 -8.86 15.46 0.17
CA MET A 418 -9.83 15.28 1.26
C MET A 418 -11.18 14.84 0.68
N ASN A 419 -11.29 13.57 0.29
CA ASN A 419 -12.37 13.05 -0.56
C ASN A 419 -13.29 12.02 0.09
N ALA A 420 -13.35 11.98 1.42
CA ALA A 420 -14.26 11.08 2.13
C ALA A 420 -15.74 11.43 1.86
N VAL A 421 -16.55 10.38 1.66
CA VAL A 421 -17.99 10.47 1.38
C VAL A 421 -18.76 9.59 2.36
N VAL A 422 -19.84 10.11 2.93
CA VAL A 422 -20.73 9.38 3.84
C VAL A 422 -22.16 9.53 3.36
N ASP A 423 -22.85 8.40 3.16
CA ASP A 423 -24.24 8.35 2.67
C ASP A 423 -24.44 9.20 1.39
N GLY A 424 -23.48 9.16 0.48
CA GLY A 424 -23.49 9.91 -0.79
C GLY A 424 -23.11 11.39 -0.67
N ASN A 425 -22.79 11.90 0.53
CA ASN A 425 -22.43 13.30 0.75
C ASN A 425 -20.94 13.45 1.06
N PRO A 426 -20.23 14.41 0.43
CA PRO A 426 -18.86 14.75 0.82
C PRO A 426 -18.78 15.18 2.28
N VAL A 427 -17.84 14.61 3.04
CA VAL A 427 -17.58 15.01 4.44
C VAL A 427 -16.87 16.36 4.50
N THR A 428 -15.97 16.60 3.53
CA THR A 428 -15.17 17.82 3.40
C THR A 428 -15.31 18.39 2.00
N PRO A 429 -16.45 19.02 1.66
CA PRO A 429 -16.64 19.62 0.35
C PRO A 429 -15.66 20.80 0.19
N ARG A 430 -14.76 20.69 -0.79
CA ARG A 430 -13.71 21.69 -1.08
C ARG A 430 -13.74 22.13 -2.54
N TYR A 431 -14.94 22.25 -3.11
CA TYR A 431 -15.17 22.75 -4.46
C TYR A 431 -14.87 24.25 -4.57
N GLY A 432 -14.80 24.76 -5.80
CA GLY A 432 -14.38 26.12 -6.09
C GLY A 432 -12.86 26.24 -6.20
N TYR A 433 -12.31 27.36 -5.75
CA TYR A 433 -10.87 27.59 -5.67
C TYR A 433 -10.31 26.91 -4.42
N ALA A 434 -9.69 25.74 -4.58
CA ALA A 434 -8.92 25.10 -3.50
C ALA A 434 -7.48 25.65 -3.46
N VAL A 435 -6.97 25.91 -2.24
CA VAL A 435 -5.69 26.60 -2.05
C VAL A 435 -4.50 25.84 -2.66
N GLU A 436 -4.43 24.52 -2.45
CA GLU A 436 -3.32 23.71 -2.92
C GLU A 436 -3.38 23.46 -4.43
N ILE A 437 -4.58 23.32 -5.00
CA ILE A 437 -4.74 23.12 -6.45
C ILE A 437 -4.26 24.35 -7.20
N ASN A 438 -4.63 25.54 -6.73
CA ASN A 438 -4.22 26.80 -7.34
C ASN A 438 -2.73 27.09 -7.13
N ALA A 439 -2.15 26.70 -5.99
CA ALA A 439 -0.71 26.79 -5.79
C ALA A 439 0.07 25.83 -6.69
N LEU A 440 -0.41 24.59 -6.84
CA LEU A 440 0.16 23.59 -7.74
C LEU A 440 0.06 24.01 -9.21
N TRP A 441 -1.08 24.59 -9.60
CA TRP A 441 -1.29 25.17 -10.93
C TRP A 441 -0.27 26.25 -11.25
N TYR A 442 -0.10 27.23 -10.36
CA TYR A 442 0.89 28.28 -10.50
C TYR A 442 2.31 27.69 -10.66
N ASN A 443 2.66 26.72 -9.79
CA ASN A 443 3.96 26.07 -9.85
C ASN A 443 4.18 25.31 -11.17
N ALA A 444 3.19 24.54 -11.60
CA ALA A 444 3.23 23.79 -12.85
C ALA A 444 3.39 24.71 -14.06
N LEU A 445 2.67 25.84 -14.09
CA LEU A 445 2.75 26.83 -15.16
C LEU A 445 4.14 27.49 -15.22
N LYS A 446 4.64 27.99 -14.09
CA LYS A 446 5.98 28.62 -14.01
C LYS A 446 7.07 27.66 -14.47
N PHE A 447 7.07 26.43 -13.96
CA PHE A 447 8.05 25.42 -14.34
C PHE A 447 7.95 25.05 -15.83
N SER A 448 6.73 24.87 -16.35
CA SER A 448 6.52 24.55 -17.77
C SER A 448 6.98 25.68 -18.69
N LEU A 449 6.79 26.94 -18.30
CA LEU A 449 7.32 28.10 -19.04
C LEU A 449 8.85 28.12 -19.06
N ASP A 450 9.51 27.76 -17.96
CA ASP A 450 10.97 27.68 -17.92
C ASP A 450 11.50 26.55 -18.82
N LEU A 451 10.86 25.38 -18.81
CA LEU A 451 11.18 24.30 -19.75
C LEU A 451 10.98 24.73 -21.21
N ALA A 452 9.86 25.39 -21.50
CA ALA A 452 9.55 25.88 -22.85
C ALA A 452 10.57 26.92 -23.33
N ARG A 453 11.05 27.82 -22.45
CA ARG A 453 12.12 28.79 -22.78
C ARG A 453 13.43 28.10 -23.13
N ILE A 454 13.82 27.09 -22.34
CA ILE A 454 15.04 26.30 -22.60
C ILE A 454 14.94 25.58 -23.95
N ALA A 455 13.74 25.12 -24.32
CA ALA A 455 13.48 24.42 -25.56
C ALA A 455 13.07 25.32 -26.73
N GLU A 456 13.06 26.65 -26.56
CA GLU A 456 12.66 27.64 -27.56
C GLU A 456 11.23 27.44 -28.12
N ASP A 457 10.31 26.89 -27.31
CA ASP A 457 8.90 26.75 -27.70
C ASP A 457 8.14 28.08 -27.50
N HIS A 458 8.34 28.98 -28.46
CA HIS A 458 7.69 30.30 -28.47
C HIS A 458 6.15 30.22 -28.51
N THR A 459 5.57 29.14 -29.04
CA THR A 459 4.11 28.98 -29.10
C THR A 459 3.53 28.83 -27.70
N PHE A 460 4.11 27.95 -26.89
CA PHE A 460 3.69 27.76 -25.50
C PHE A 460 3.94 29.02 -24.67
N ILE A 461 5.11 29.66 -24.83
CA ILE A 461 5.49 30.87 -24.09
C ILE A 461 4.52 32.02 -24.37
N ASN A 462 4.21 32.30 -25.64
CA ASN A 462 3.33 33.40 -26.01
C ASN A 462 1.91 33.18 -25.51
N LYS A 463 1.44 31.93 -25.53
CA LYS A 463 0.09 31.58 -25.08
C LYS A 463 -0.07 31.72 -23.56
N TRP A 464 0.89 31.23 -22.79
CA TRP A 464 0.74 31.06 -21.33
C TRP A 464 1.52 32.08 -20.49
N GLY A 465 2.44 32.84 -21.10
CA GLY A 465 3.41 33.67 -20.40
C GLY A 465 2.83 34.84 -19.58
N HIS A 466 1.60 35.27 -19.88
CA HIS A 466 0.92 36.38 -19.19
C HIS A 466 0.19 35.94 -17.90
N LEU A 467 -0.18 34.66 -17.79
CA LEU A 467 -1.01 34.17 -16.68
C LEU A 467 -0.34 34.14 -15.31
N PRO A 468 0.98 33.90 -15.13
CA PRO A 468 1.56 33.84 -13.80
C PRO A 468 1.34 35.10 -12.95
N GLU A 469 1.46 36.28 -13.54
CA GLU A 469 1.26 37.55 -12.82
C GLU A 469 -0.20 37.74 -12.38
N ILE A 470 -1.15 37.36 -13.25
CA ILE A 470 -2.59 37.37 -12.95
C ILE A 470 -2.90 36.40 -11.81
N ILE A 471 -2.35 35.18 -11.87
CA ILE A 471 -2.56 34.14 -10.87
C ILE A 471 -1.97 34.56 -9.51
N SER A 472 -0.73 35.06 -9.46
CA SER A 472 -0.09 35.48 -8.21
C SER A 472 -0.92 36.56 -7.49
N THR A 473 -1.32 37.60 -8.23
CA THR A 473 -2.17 38.68 -7.71
C THR A 473 -3.53 38.16 -7.23
N SER A 474 -4.19 37.32 -8.04
CA SER A 474 -5.51 36.79 -7.71
C SER A 474 -5.47 35.80 -6.55
N PHE A 475 -4.41 34.98 -6.47
CA PHE A 475 -4.18 34.05 -5.37
C PHE A 475 -4.05 34.81 -4.05
N ALA A 476 -3.22 35.86 -4.01
CA ALA A 476 -3.05 36.70 -2.84
C ALA A 476 -4.39 37.28 -2.37
N ASN A 477 -5.16 37.90 -3.26
CA ASN A 477 -6.46 38.50 -2.96
C ASN A 477 -7.51 37.47 -2.50
N THR A 478 -7.44 36.25 -3.04
CA THR A 478 -8.41 35.18 -2.76
C THR A 478 -8.13 34.52 -1.42
N PHE A 479 -6.88 34.11 -1.18
CA PHE A 479 -6.54 33.19 -0.10
C PHE A 479 -5.88 33.85 1.12
N ILE A 480 -5.17 34.97 0.98
CA ILE A 480 -4.46 35.56 2.13
C ILE A 480 -5.48 36.14 3.12
N HIS A 481 -5.37 35.70 4.38
CA HIS A 481 -6.19 36.20 5.47
C HIS A 481 -5.35 37.05 6.44
N GLU A 482 -5.23 38.36 6.17
CA GLU A 482 -4.33 39.27 6.90
C GLU A 482 -4.52 39.23 8.42
N LYS A 483 -5.76 39.18 8.90
CA LYS A 483 -6.09 39.18 10.34
C LYS A 483 -5.60 37.94 11.10
N HIS A 484 -5.43 36.80 10.42
CA HIS A 484 -5.17 35.52 11.08
C HIS A 484 -3.83 34.86 10.68
N GLY A 485 -3.12 35.41 9.69
CA GLY A 485 -1.76 34.99 9.33
C GLY A 485 -1.69 33.58 8.72
N TYR A 486 -2.76 33.13 8.05
CA TYR A 486 -2.84 31.85 7.36
C TYR A 486 -3.63 31.99 6.05
N LEU A 487 -3.61 30.98 5.18
CA LEU A 487 -4.40 30.98 3.93
C LEU A 487 -5.78 30.33 4.13
N VAL A 488 -6.81 30.96 3.58
CA VAL A 488 -8.15 30.37 3.44
C VAL A 488 -8.04 29.03 2.71
N ASP A 489 -8.77 28.01 3.15
CA ASP A 489 -8.61 26.64 2.65
C ASP A 489 -9.21 26.46 1.24
N CYS A 490 -10.41 27.02 1.03
CA CYS A 490 -11.03 27.11 -0.27
C CYS A 490 -12.00 28.30 -0.35
N VAL A 491 -12.35 28.71 -1.57
CA VAL A 491 -13.35 29.75 -1.84
C VAL A 491 -14.32 29.25 -2.90
N ASN A 492 -15.62 29.32 -2.61
CA ASN A 492 -16.68 28.83 -3.49
C ASN A 492 -17.86 29.82 -3.54
N ASP A 493 -18.99 29.38 -4.10
CA ASP A 493 -20.20 30.22 -4.25
C ASP A 493 -20.80 30.67 -2.90
N GLU A 494 -20.49 29.97 -1.80
CA GLU A 494 -20.90 30.30 -0.43
C GLU A 494 -19.89 31.23 0.27
N GLY A 495 -18.74 31.50 -0.35
CA GLY A 495 -17.70 32.42 0.14
C GLY A 495 -16.42 31.71 0.58
N LYS A 496 -15.71 32.34 1.53
CA LYS A 496 -14.40 31.88 2.03
C LYS A 496 -14.57 30.83 3.13
N CYS A 497 -13.91 29.69 2.96
CA CYS A 497 -13.86 28.62 3.95
C CYS A 497 -12.69 28.84 4.94
N HIS A 498 -13.02 29.25 6.17
CA HIS A 498 -12.06 29.65 7.19
C HIS A 498 -11.51 28.48 8.04
N HIS A 499 -11.74 27.24 7.64
CA HIS A 499 -11.18 26.07 8.33
C HIS A 499 -9.65 26.07 8.25
N LEU A 500 -8.97 26.05 9.40
CA LEU A 500 -7.51 25.95 9.42
C LEU A 500 -7.07 24.50 9.11
N ARG A 501 -6.57 24.31 7.90
CA ARG A 501 -6.13 23.01 7.36
C ARG A 501 -4.67 23.02 6.92
N PRO A 502 -4.02 21.85 6.77
CA PRO A 502 -2.63 21.77 6.37
C PRO A 502 -2.40 22.08 4.88
N ASN A 503 -3.45 22.18 4.06
CA ASN A 503 -3.37 22.35 2.60
C ASN A 503 -2.53 23.57 2.17
N GLN A 504 -2.57 24.64 2.97
CA GLN A 504 -1.76 25.84 2.75
C GLN A 504 -0.24 25.59 2.78
N ILE A 505 0.22 24.49 3.37
CA ILE A 505 1.66 24.18 3.42
C ILE A 505 2.22 24.00 2.01
N PHE A 506 1.42 23.50 1.07
CA PHE A 506 1.83 23.35 -0.33
C PHE A 506 2.11 24.71 -0.96
N ALA A 507 1.24 25.71 -0.74
CA ALA A 507 1.49 27.07 -1.20
C ALA A 507 2.80 27.63 -0.61
N ALA A 508 3.11 27.33 0.65
CA ALA A 508 4.35 27.79 1.28
C ALA A 508 5.61 27.00 0.86
N SER A 509 5.49 25.74 0.41
CA SER A 509 6.63 24.85 0.18
C SER A 509 7.06 24.68 -1.28
N LEU A 510 6.19 25.00 -2.25
CA LEU A 510 6.51 24.85 -3.67
C LEU A 510 7.65 25.78 -4.09
N PHE A 511 8.46 25.34 -5.06
CA PHE A 511 9.61 26.11 -5.56
C PHE A 511 9.14 27.42 -6.20
N TYR A 512 8.14 27.34 -7.08
CA TYR A 512 7.39 28.51 -7.50
C TYR A 512 6.13 28.60 -6.63
N SER A 513 6.17 29.48 -5.64
CA SER A 513 5.02 29.75 -4.78
C SER A 513 4.25 30.97 -5.32
N PRO A 514 2.90 30.97 -5.31
CA PRO A 514 2.12 32.19 -5.54
C PRO A 514 2.14 33.14 -4.33
N VAL A 515 2.81 32.76 -3.23
CA VAL A 515 3.03 33.60 -2.04
C VAL A 515 4.49 34.01 -2.01
N ASP A 516 4.83 35.08 -2.73
CA ASP A 516 6.23 35.51 -2.88
C ASP A 516 6.83 36.08 -1.57
N ASP A 517 5.99 36.58 -0.65
CA ASP A 517 6.43 37.14 0.62
C ASP A 517 6.87 36.04 1.62
N GLU A 518 8.17 36.01 1.92
CA GLU A 518 8.76 35.07 2.87
C GLU A 518 8.20 35.18 4.30
N ASN A 519 7.82 36.37 4.76
CA ASN A 519 7.21 36.55 6.07
C ASN A 519 5.81 35.93 6.11
N ILE A 520 5.04 36.01 5.03
CA ILE A 520 3.75 35.34 4.93
C ILE A 520 3.94 33.82 4.91
N ARG A 521 4.90 33.30 4.13
CA ARG A 521 5.24 31.87 4.11
C ARG A 521 5.65 31.36 5.50
N LYS A 522 6.49 32.12 6.21
CA LYS A 522 6.88 31.79 7.58
C LYS A 522 5.67 31.74 8.52
N LYS A 523 4.78 32.76 8.48
CA LYS A 523 3.55 32.77 9.30
C LYS A 523 2.67 31.55 9.04
N ILE A 524 2.55 31.13 7.77
CA ILE A 524 1.83 29.90 7.39
C ILE A 524 2.44 28.68 8.07
N VAL A 525 3.77 28.49 7.95
CA VAL A 525 4.48 27.35 8.54
C VAL A 525 4.36 27.37 10.07
N ASP A 526 4.65 28.50 10.71
CA ASP A 526 4.56 28.68 12.17
C ASP A 526 3.14 28.35 12.68
N ARG A 527 2.10 28.74 11.93
CA ARG A 527 0.71 28.46 12.28
C ARG A 527 0.36 26.98 12.17
N VAL A 528 0.78 26.33 11.08
CA VAL A 528 0.57 24.88 10.85
C VAL A 528 1.32 24.06 11.91
N GLU A 529 2.57 24.42 12.21
CA GLU A 529 3.36 23.77 13.24
C GLU A 529 2.67 23.88 14.62
N ARG A 530 2.23 25.08 14.99
CA ARG A 530 1.61 25.31 16.30
C ARG A 530 0.30 24.55 16.50
N GLU A 531 -0.57 24.45 15.49
CA GLU A 531 -1.92 23.90 15.69
C GLU A 531 -2.13 22.49 15.13
N LEU A 532 -1.42 22.14 14.05
CA LEU A 532 -1.69 20.93 13.30
C LEU A 532 -0.61 19.87 13.50
N LEU A 533 0.63 20.23 13.80
CA LEU A 533 1.72 19.25 13.93
C LEU A 533 1.54 18.34 15.14
N THR A 534 1.73 17.05 14.91
CA THR A 534 1.83 16.00 15.93
C THR A 534 3.14 15.23 15.75
N CYS A 535 3.44 14.32 16.66
CA CYS A 535 4.62 13.44 16.53
C CYS A 535 4.53 12.44 15.35
N LYS A 536 3.38 12.35 14.67
CA LYS A 536 3.14 11.40 13.57
C LYS A 536 2.78 12.06 12.23
N GLY A 537 2.45 13.34 12.22
CA GLY A 537 2.00 14.04 11.02
C GLY A 537 1.17 15.28 11.35
N LEU A 538 0.63 15.92 10.32
CA LEU A 538 -0.25 17.07 10.45
C LEU A 538 -1.71 16.62 10.62
N ARG A 539 -2.43 17.19 11.57
CA ARG A 539 -3.89 17.08 11.66
C ARG A 539 -4.52 17.69 10.42
N SER A 540 -5.54 17.04 9.90
CA SER A 540 -6.31 17.52 8.73
C SER A 540 -7.20 18.74 9.02
N LEU A 541 -7.49 19.02 10.29
CA LEU A 541 -8.25 20.18 10.78
C LEU A 541 -7.74 20.60 12.17
N THR A 542 -7.80 21.89 12.50
CA THR A 542 -7.40 22.39 13.83
C THR A 542 -8.31 21.84 14.94
N PRO A 543 -7.77 21.46 16.12
CA PRO A 543 -8.57 21.09 17.28
C PRO A 543 -9.50 22.18 17.82
N ASN A 544 -9.30 23.44 17.40
CA ASN A 544 -10.13 24.58 17.79
C ASN A 544 -11.40 24.72 16.92
N ASP A 545 -11.59 23.84 15.93
CA ASP A 545 -12.74 23.86 15.03
C ASP A 545 -13.85 22.94 15.57
N ASP A 546 -15.11 23.39 15.52
CA ASP A 546 -16.26 22.61 15.98
C ASP A 546 -16.44 21.30 15.20
N ALA A 547 -15.94 21.22 13.96
CA ALA A 547 -15.99 20.01 13.15
C ALA A 547 -14.87 19.00 13.47
N TYR A 548 -13.97 19.30 14.42
CA TYR A 548 -12.80 18.47 14.73
C TYR A 548 -13.17 17.07 15.25
N LYS A 549 -12.58 16.05 14.61
CA LYS A 549 -12.66 14.63 14.94
C LYS A 549 -11.26 14.03 14.95
N GLY A 550 -10.59 14.11 16.10
CA GLY A 550 -9.23 13.61 16.27
C GLY A 550 -9.07 12.09 16.40
N THR A 551 -10.15 11.31 16.35
CA THR A 551 -10.11 9.85 16.52
C THR A 551 -10.66 9.15 15.28
N TYR A 552 -9.80 8.40 14.60
CA TYR A 552 -10.15 7.58 13.44
C TYR A 552 -10.31 6.11 13.86
N PHE A 553 -11.50 5.75 14.37
CA PHE A 553 -11.81 4.40 14.85
C PHE A 553 -13.30 4.08 14.66
N GLY A 554 -13.64 2.78 14.69
CA GLY A 554 -15.02 2.30 14.61
C GLY A 554 -15.40 1.81 13.22
N ASP A 555 -16.70 1.85 12.94
CA ASP A 555 -17.31 1.44 11.68
C ASP A 555 -16.89 2.35 10.50
N PRO A 556 -17.18 1.96 9.25
CA PRO A 556 -16.77 2.72 8.07
C PRO A 556 -17.30 4.16 8.07
N LYS A 557 -18.57 4.36 8.43
CA LYS A 557 -19.20 5.68 8.44
C LYS A 557 -18.56 6.61 9.46
N THR A 558 -18.28 6.11 10.68
CA THR A 558 -17.58 6.88 11.72
C THR A 558 -16.16 7.26 11.28
N ARG A 559 -15.44 6.32 10.67
CA ARG A 559 -14.07 6.54 10.18
C ARG A 559 -14.04 7.54 9.03
N ASP A 560 -14.85 7.36 7.99
CA ASP A 560 -14.89 8.25 6.83
C ASP A 560 -15.31 9.67 7.23
N SER A 561 -16.22 9.79 8.20
CA SER A 561 -16.58 11.07 8.81
C SER A 561 -15.43 11.79 9.52
N ALA A 562 -14.39 11.07 9.96
CA ALA A 562 -13.24 11.61 10.70
C ALA A 562 -11.97 11.76 9.84
N MET A 563 -11.87 11.02 8.72
CA MET A 563 -10.67 10.84 7.88
C MET A 563 -9.93 12.13 7.51
N HIS A 564 -10.67 13.21 7.29
CA HIS A 564 -10.12 14.52 6.94
C HIS A 564 -10.64 15.62 7.87
N GLN A 565 -11.05 15.28 9.10
CA GLN A 565 -11.61 16.22 10.05
C GLN A 565 -10.78 16.32 11.33
N GLY A 566 -9.51 15.92 11.32
CA GLY A 566 -8.63 16.07 12.48
C GLY A 566 -7.76 14.87 12.82
N SER A 567 -8.02 13.73 12.15
CA SER A 567 -7.17 12.53 12.22
C SER A 567 -5.79 12.74 11.64
#